data_AF-A0A1B2HVC0-F1
#
_entry.id   AF-A0A1B2HVC0-F1
#
_cell.length_a   1.000
_cell.length_b   1.000
_cell.length_c   1.000
_cell.angle_alpha   90.00
_cell.angle_beta   90.00
_cell.angle_gamma   90.00
#
_symmetry.space_group_name_H-M   'P 1'
#
loop_
_entity.id
_entity.type
_entity.pdbx_description
1 polymer ?
#
loop_
_entity_poly.entity_id
_entity_poly.type
_entity_poly.pdbx_seq_one_letter_code
_entity_poly.pdbx_strand_id
1 'polypeptide(L)'
;MRPVDRAALVLGLGIGGFIDGIVIHQLLGWHHMLSGWYPLTEVHLMMVGDGVFHLLCLLLVLAGVAMLNRRPPMPNAVLGGGILTGWGVFNLVEGLVDHHVLGVHHVRHGPDQLVYDIAFLVTGAVLVVAGVLVSRSKRLTAARSS
;
A
#
# COMPACT_ATOMS: atom_id res chain seq x y z
N MET A 1 11.85 -13.18 -17.15
CA MET A 1 10.52 -13.19 -16.46
C MET A 1 10.52 -12.17 -15.34
N ARG A 2 9.44 -11.39 -15.17
CA ARG A 2 9.37 -10.34 -14.13
C ARG A 2 9.35 -10.97 -12.72
N PRO A 3 10.01 -10.35 -11.72
CA PRO A 3 10.11 -10.89 -10.36
C PRO A 3 8.77 -10.86 -9.61
N VAL A 4 7.87 -9.97 -10.01
CA VAL A 4 6.56 -9.76 -9.39
C VAL A 4 5.48 -9.72 -10.47
N ASP A 5 4.35 -10.34 -10.17
CA ASP A 5 3.19 -10.37 -11.03
C ASP A 5 2.44 -9.02 -11.01
N ARG A 6 2.09 -8.51 -12.20
CA ARG A 6 1.53 -7.15 -12.33
C ARG A 6 0.19 -6.97 -11.64
N ALA A 7 -0.68 -7.97 -11.68
CA ALA A 7 -2.02 -7.80 -11.15
C ALA A 7 -2.14 -8.17 -9.69
N ALA A 8 -1.27 -9.04 -9.19
CA ALA A 8 -1.04 -9.14 -7.75
C ALA A 8 -0.48 -7.82 -7.19
N LEU A 9 0.42 -7.15 -7.91
CA LEU A 9 0.97 -5.84 -7.52
C LEU A 9 -0.11 -4.74 -7.49
N VAL A 10 -0.92 -4.62 -8.54
CA VAL A 10 -2.03 -3.63 -8.58
C VAL A 10 -3.06 -3.91 -7.48
N LEU A 11 -3.40 -5.18 -7.25
CA LEU A 11 -4.27 -5.55 -6.15
C LEU A 11 -3.65 -5.18 -4.79
N GLY A 12 -2.34 -5.40 -4.61
CA GLY A 12 -1.60 -5.04 -3.41
C GLY A 12 -1.56 -3.54 -3.14
N LEU A 13 -1.44 -2.69 -4.16
CA LEU A 13 -1.52 -1.23 -4.02
C LEU A 13 -2.87 -0.82 -3.40
N GLY A 14 -3.97 -1.34 -3.95
CA GLY A 14 -5.31 -1.03 -3.46
C GLY A 14 -5.57 -1.57 -2.05
N ILE A 15 -5.15 -2.81 -1.76
CA ILE A 15 -5.29 -3.40 -0.42
C ILE A 15 -4.46 -2.62 0.61
N GLY A 16 -3.21 -2.27 0.27
CA GLY A 16 -2.33 -1.49 1.14
C GLY A 16 -2.94 -0.13 1.50
N GLY A 17 -3.46 0.59 0.49
CA GLY A 17 -4.15 1.86 0.72
C GLY A 17 -5.42 1.72 1.55
N PHE A 18 -6.20 0.65 1.38
CA PHE A 18 -7.33 0.38 2.28
C PHE A 18 -6.89 0.13 3.72
N ILE A 19 -5.80 -0.62 3.93
CA ILE A 19 -5.31 -0.88 5.28
C ILE A 19 -4.87 0.42 5.95
N ASP A 20 -4.15 1.26 5.23
CA ASP A 20 -3.74 2.58 5.70
C ASP A 20 -4.95 3.49 6.00
N GLY A 21 -5.86 3.67 5.05
CA GLY A 21 -7.06 4.49 5.21
C GLY A 21 -8.01 3.99 6.30
N ILE A 22 -8.19 2.68 6.46
CA ILE A 22 -9.07 2.15 7.51
C ILE A 22 -8.35 2.21 8.85
N VAL A 23 -7.13 1.66 8.95
CA VAL A 23 -6.47 1.50 10.24
C VAL A 23 -5.92 2.84 10.73
N ILE A 24 -5.15 3.54 9.91
CA ILE A 24 -4.41 4.71 10.36
C ILE A 24 -5.30 5.96 10.32
N HIS A 25 -6.13 6.13 9.28
CA HIS A 25 -7.02 7.30 9.23
C HIS A 25 -8.26 7.17 10.10
N GLN A 26 -8.94 6.02 10.07
CA GLN A 26 -10.27 5.92 10.67
C GLN A 26 -10.26 5.28 12.07
N LEU A 27 -9.59 4.14 12.24
CA LEU A 27 -9.57 3.45 13.53
C LEU A 27 -8.64 4.13 14.53
N LEU A 28 -7.43 4.52 14.10
CA LEU A 28 -6.47 5.20 14.95
C LEU A 28 -6.66 6.72 14.96
N GLY A 29 -7.19 7.29 13.87
CA GLY A 29 -7.38 8.74 13.76
C GLY A 29 -6.07 9.52 13.83
N TRP A 30 -4.94 8.93 13.41
CA TRP A 30 -3.64 9.58 13.53
C TRP A 30 -3.46 10.69 12.51
N HIS A 31 -4.04 10.53 11.33
CA HIS A 31 -4.07 11.52 10.28
C HIS A 31 -5.26 11.29 9.35
N HIS A 32 -5.58 12.30 8.55
CA HIS A 32 -6.52 12.21 7.44
C HIS A 32 -5.84 12.76 6.19
N MET A 33 -6.36 12.45 5.01
CA MET A 33 -5.74 12.84 3.73
C MET A 33 -5.33 14.30 3.66
N LEU A 34 -6.10 15.22 4.24
CA LEU A 34 -5.91 16.67 4.15
C LEU A 34 -5.42 17.32 5.45
N SER A 35 -5.05 16.52 6.45
CA SER A 35 -4.76 16.97 7.82
C SER A 35 -3.46 17.79 7.97
N GLY A 36 -2.57 17.76 6.99
CA GLY A 36 -1.38 18.62 6.93
C GLY A 36 -1.67 20.01 6.37
N TRP A 37 -2.74 20.17 5.59
CA TRP A 37 -3.11 21.44 4.96
C TRP A 37 -4.27 22.17 5.67
N TYR A 38 -5.13 21.44 6.38
CA TYR A 38 -6.32 22.00 7.02
C TYR A 38 -6.45 21.52 8.48
N PRO A 39 -7.10 22.32 9.35
CA PRO A 39 -7.36 21.91 10.73
C PRO A 39 -8.21 20.65 10.81
N LEU A 40 -7.88 19.77 11.77
CA LEU A 40 -8.66 18.54 12.05
C LEU A 40 -10.12 18.82 12.46
N THR A 41 -10.46 20.05 12.84
CA THR A 41 -11.84 20.47 13.14
C THR A 41 -12.72 20.52 11.89
N GLU A 42 -12.14 20.56 10.69
CA GLU A 42 -12.85 20.52 9.40
C GLU A 42 -13.26 19.09 9.03
N VAL A 43 -14.09 18.47 9.87
CA VAL A 43 -14.41 17.03 9.81
C VAL A 43 -14.98 16.60 8.46
N HIS A 44 -15.86 17.41 7.86
CA HIS A 44 -16.43 17.10 6.55
C HIS A 44 -15.35 17.05 5.45
N LEU A 45 -14.38 17.97 5.50
CA LEU A 45 -13.28 18.01 4.53
C LEU A 45 -12.37 16.79 4.68
N MET A 46 -12.04 16.40 5.92
CA MET A 46 -11.27 15.18 6.20
C MET A 46 -11.98 13.93 5.69
N MET A 47 -13.29 13.82 5.96
CA MET A 47 -14.12 12.70 5.52
C MET A 47 -14.19 12.60 3.98
N VAL A 48 -14.34 13.73 3.28
CA VAL A 48 -14.33 13.75 1.82
C VAL A 48 -12.96 13.36 1.28
N GLY A 49 -11.86 13.90 1.84
CA GLY A 49 -10.51 13.54 1.44
C GLY A 49 -10.25 12.05 1.56
N ASP A 50 -10.55 11.48 2.73
CA ASP A 50 -10.44 10.04 2.97
C ASP A 50 -11.36 9.24 2.04
N GLY A 51 -12.57 9.71 1.77
CA GLY A 51 -13.51 9.07 0.84
C GLY A 51 -12.98 8.99 -0.59
N VAL A 52 -12.37 10.06 -1.09
CA VAL A 52 -11.73 10.07 -2.43
C VAL A 52 -10.54 9.12 -2.46
N PHE A 53 -9.72 9.09 -1.41
CA PHE A 53 -8.62 8.15 -1.28
C PHE A 53 -9.10 6.69 -1.28
N HIS A 54 -10.15 6.37 -0.53
CA HIS A 54 -10.75 5.03 -0.53
C HIS A 54 -11.36 4.65 -1.88
N LEU A 55 -11.95 5.62 -2.60
CA LEU A 55 -12.46 5.39 -3.95
C LEU A 55 -11.31 5.01 -4.90
N LEU A 56 -10.15 5.68 -4.83
CA LEU A 56 -8.97 5.30 -5.60
C LEU A 56 -8.49 3.89 -5.23
N CYS A 57 -8.44 3.55 -3.95
CA CYS A 57 -8.09 2.21 -3.47
C CYS A 57 -9.06 1.15 -4.03
N LEU A 58 -10.37 1.43 -4.04
CA LEU A 58 -11.39 0.55 -4.63
C LEU A 58 -11.15 0.32 -6.12
N LEU A 59 -10.86 1.38 -6.88
CA LEU A 59 -10.56 1.26 -8.31
C LEU A 59 -9.33 0.40 -8.57
N LEU A 60 -8.27 0.54 -7.75
CA LEU A 60 -7.08 -0.31 -7.82
C LEU A 60 -7.39 -1.78 -7.51
N VAL A 61 -8.20 -2.05 -6.48
CA VAL A 61 -8.65 -3.42 -6.16
C VAL A 61 -9.44 -4.02 -7.31
N LEU A 62 -10.44 -3.29 -7.84
CA LEU A 62 -11.26 -3.74 -8.96
C LEU A 62 -10.41 -4.00 -10.22
N ALA A 63 -9.45 -3.12 -10.51
CA ALA A 63 -8.50 -3.32 -11.61
C ALA A 63 -7.64 -4.57 -11.39
N GLY A 64 -7.09 -4.76 -10.19
CA GLY A 64 -6.31 -5.93 -9.81
C GLY A 64 -7.09 -7.24 -9.98
N VAL A 65 -8.35 -7.27 -9.53
CA VAL A 65 -9.26 -8.41 -9.71
C VAL A 65 -9.61 -8.65 -11.18
N ALA A 66 -9.98 -7.61 -11.93
CA ALA A 66 -10.29 -7.73 -13.35
C ALA A 66 -9.09 -8.19 -14.17
N MET A 67 -7.88 -7.78 -13.77
CA MET A 67 -6.67 -8.29 -14.35
C MET A 67 -6.41 -9.73 -13.92
N LEU A 68 -6.61 -10.14 -12.66
CA LEU A 68 -6.54 -11.55 -12.18
C LEU A 68 -7.44 -12.49 -12.97
N ASN A 69 -8.69 -12.10 -13.23
CA ASN A 69 -9.67 -12.93 -13.94
C ASN A 69 -9.31 -13.23 -15.39
N ARG A 70 -8.39 -12.48 -15.99
CA ARG A 70 -7.94 -12.70 -17.37
C ARG A 70 -6.70 -13.60 -17.48
N ARG A 71 -6.33 -14.30 -16.40
CA ARG A 71 -5.03 -14.96 -16.27
C ARG A 71 -5.23 -16.40 -15.82
N PRO A 72 -4.34 -17.33 -16.24
CA PRO A 72 -4.31 -18.65 -15.67
C PRO A 72 -4.06 -18.60 -14.16
N PRO A 73 -4.52 -19.62 -13.40
CA PRO A 73 -4.19 -19.75 -11.99
C PRO A 73 -2.68 -19.65 -11.73
N MET A 74 -2.30 -19.03 -10.62
CA MET A 74 -0.90 -18.90 -10.21
C MET A 74 -0.69 -19.42 -8.79
N PRO A 75 0.55 -19.80 -8.42
CA PRO A 75 0.84 -20.23 -7.06
C PRO A 75 0.51 -19.13 -6.04
N ASN A 76 -0.03 -19.52 -4.88
CA ASN A 76 -0.36 -18.59 -3.79
C ASN A 76 0.84 -17.72 -3.37
N ALA A 77 2.06 -18.25 -3.45
CA ALA A 77 3.28 -17.48 -3.16
C ALA A 77 3.51 -16.33 -4.15
N VAL A 78 3.17 -16.52 -5.43
CA VAL A 78 3.29 -15.45 -6.44
C VAL A 78 2.20 -14.39 -6.24
N LEU A 79 0.97 -14.82 -5.94
CA LEU A 79 -0.13 -13.91 -5.62
C LEU A 79 0.14 -13.11 -4.34
N GLY A 80 0.42 -13.80 -3.23
CA GLY A 80 0.68 -13.18 -1.93
C GLY A 80 1.94 -12.31 -1.94
N GLY A 81 3.03 -12.79 -2.56
CA GLY A 81 4.26 -12.00 -2.70
C GLY A 81 4.05 -10.74 -3.56
N GLY A 82 3.23 -10.82 -4.60
CA GLY A 82 2.85 -9.64 -5.39
C GLY A 82 1.97 -8.65 -4.64
N ILE A 83 1.01 -9.14 -3.83
CA ILE A 83 0.19 -8.29 -2.95
C ILE A 83 1.07 -7.57 -1.93
N LEU A 84 1.98 -8.27 -1.25
CA LEU A 84 2.93 -7.67 -0.30
C LEU A 84 3.82 -6.63 -0.97
N THR A 85 4.31 -6.92 -2.18
CA THR A 85 5.09 -5.95 -2.95
C THR A 85 4.26 -4.72 -3.28
N GLY A 86 3.02 -4.89 -3.74
CA GLY A 86 2.10 -3.80 -4.06
C GLY A 86 1.82 -2.91 -2.85
N TRP A 87 1.55 -3.50 -1.69
CA TRP A 87 1.38 -2.75 -0.44
C TRP A 87 2.66 -1.99 -0.08
N GLY A 88 3.82 -2.63 -0.14
CA GLY A 88 5.08 -1.93 0.14
C GLY A 88 5.35 -0.76 -0.81
N VAL A 89 5.01 -0.89 -2.10
CA VAL A 89 5.11 0.21 -3.07
C VAL A 89 4.12 1.32 -2.74
N PHE A 90 2.90 1.00 -2.31
CA PHE A 90 1.93 1.99 -1.83
C PHE A 90 2.54 2.82 -0.70
N ASN A 91 3.06 2.18 0.34
CA ASN A 91 3.68 2.89 1.47
C ASN A 91 4.85 3.78 1.06
N LEU A 92 5.68 3.33 0.11
CA LEU A 92 6.82 4.11 -0.36
C LEU A 92 6.39 5.33 -1.18
N VAL A 93 5.38 5.18 -2.03
CA VAL A 93 4.87 6.28 -2.86
C VAL A 93 4.12 7.28 -2.00
N GLU A 94 3.20 6.80 -1.17
CA GLU A 94 2.40 7.62 -0.27
C GLU A 94 3.31 8.36 0.73
N GLY A 95 4.20 7.66 1.44
CA GLY A 95 5.07 8.34 2.42
C GLY A 95 6.06 9.32 1.78
N LEU A 96 6.57 9.03 0.58
CA LEU A 96 7.48 9.96 -0.10
C LEU A 96 6.74 11.17 -0.67
N VAL A 97 5.65 10.93 -1.40
CA VAL A 97 4.94 12.00 -2.11
C VAL A 97 4.10 12.80 -1.14
N ASP A 98 3.27 12.15 -0.34
CA ASP A 98 2.25 12.81 0.46
C ASP A 98 2.82 13.36 1.76
N HIS A 99 3.73 12.64 2.45
CA HIS A 99 4.30 13.12 3.72
C HIS A 99 5.51 14.05 3.52
N HIS A 100 6.40 13.73 2.58
CA HIS A 100 7.66 14.48 2.45
C HIS A 100 7.66 15.53 1.33
N VAL A 101 7.08 15.24 0.17
CA VAL A 101 7.11 16.19 -0.97
C VAL A 101 5.97 17.20 -0.87
N LEU A 102 4.74 16.73 -0.63
CA LEU A 102 3.53 17.57 -0.58
C LEU A 102 3.20 18.04 0.83
N GLY A 103 3.55 17.26 1.85
CA GLY A 103 3.18 17.53 3.24
C GLY A 103 1.66 17.61 3.43
N VAL A 104 0.90 16.84 2.64
CA VAL A 104 -0.58 16.89 2.65
C VAL A 104 -1.15 16.28 3.93
N HIS A 105 -0.39 15.37 4.55
CA HIS A 105 -0.54 14.85 5.90
C HIS A 105 0.78 14.17 6.30
N HIS A 106 0.88 13.79 7.57
CA HIS A 106 1.98 12.98 8.09
C HIS A 106 1.41 11.78 8.82
N VAL A 107 2.15 10.68 8.95
CA VAL A 107 1.64 9.43 9.56
C VAL A 107 1.05 9.68 10.95
N ARG A 108 1.69 10.55 11.73
CA ARG A 108 1.18 11.01 13.02
C ARG A 108 1.72 12.40 13.32
N HIS A 109 0.81 13.36 13.47
CA HIS A 109 1.16 14.73 13.86
C HIS A 109 1.63 14.80 15.32
N GLY A 110 2.55 15.72 15.59
CA GLY A 110 3.07 16.01 16.93
C GLY A 110 4.56 15.71 17.10
N PRO A 111 5.03 15.50 18.34
CA PRO A 111 6.40 15.09 18.59
C PRO A 111 6.74 13.80 17.82
N ASP A 112 7.97 13.73 17.32
CA ASP A 112 8.50 12.58 16.58
C ASP A 112 7.83 12.27 15.23
N GLN A 113 7.07 13.20 14.64
CA GLN A 113 6.44 13.04 13.32
C GLN A 113 7.37 12.44 12.25
N LEU A 114 8.59 12.97 12.15
CA LEU A 114 9.59 12.47 11.21
C LEU A 114 9.93 10.98 11.45
N VAL A 115 9.96 10.53 12.71
CA VAL A 115 10.22 9.13 13.05
C VAL A 115 9.09 8.24 12.54
N TYR A 116 7.83 8.67 12.65
CA TYR A 116 6.68 7.93 12.13
C TYR A 116 6.71 7.85 10.60
N ASP A 117 6.98 8.96 9.90
CA ASP A 117 7.07 8.98 8.43
C ASP A 117 8.20 8.06 7.93
N ILE A 118 9.38 8.12 8.57
CA ILE A 118 10.50 7.23 8.22
C ILE A 118 10.17 5.76 8.54
N ALA A 119 9.54 5.47 9.67
CA ALA A 119 9.13 4.11 10.01
C ALA A 119 8.12 3.53 8.99
N PHE A 120 7.24 4.38 8.46
CA PHE A 120 6.28 4.01 7.42
C PHE A 120 6.99 3.67 6.09
N LEU A 121 7.97 4.48 5.67
CA LEU A 121 8.82 4.19 4.51
C LEU A 121 9.64 2.91 4.69
N VAL A 122 10.25 2.70 5.86
CA VAL A 122 11.02 1.49 6.18
C VAL A 122 10.11 0.26 6.10
N THR A 123 8.89 0.34 6.63
CA THR A 123 7.90 -0.73 6.52
C THR A 123 7.57 -1.02 5.06
N GLY A 124 7.40 0.01 4.23
CA GLY A 124 7.21 -0.13 2.79
C GLY A 124 8.37 -0.88 2.11
N ALA A 125 9.62 -0.50 2.39
CA ALA A 125 10.81 -1.17 1.86
C ALA A 125 10.90 -2.64 2.29
N VAL A 126 10.61 -2.94 3.56
CA VAL A 126 10.58 -4.31 4.09
C VAL A 126 9.51 -5.15 3.39
N LEU A 127 8.30 -4.61 3.20
CA LEU A 127 7.20 -5.29 2.49
C LEU A 127 7.56 -5.59 1.03
N VAL A 128 8.21 -4.65 0.32
CA VAL A 128 8.70 -4.87 -1.04
C VAL A 128 9.72 -6.02 -1.10
N VAL A 129 10.74 -5.99 -0.23
CA VAL A 129 11.77 -7.04 -0.20
C VAL A 129 11.16 -8.39 0.13
N ALA A 130 10.34 -8.47 1.18
CA ALA A 130 9.65 -9.70 1.59
C ALA A 130 8.76 -10.24 0.47
N GLY A 131 7.96 -9.40 -0.18
CA GLY A 131 7.08 -9.79 -1.28
C GLY A 131 7.83 -10.34 -2.49
N VAL A 132 8.95 -9.73 -2.85
CA VAL A 132 9.83 -10.21 -3.93
C VAL A 132 10.45 -11.57 -3.59
N LEU A 133 10.92 -11.76 -2.35
CA LEU A 133 11.49 -13.03 -1.90
C LEU A 133 10.44 -14.15 -1.93
N VAL A 134 9.24 -13.90 -1.37
CA VAL A 134 8.12 -14.85 -1.36
C VAL A 134 7.72 -15.26 -2.79
N SER A 135 7.70 -14.31 -3.72
CA SER A 135 7.39 -14.56 -5.14
C SER A 135 8.44 -15.43 -5.85
N ARG A 136 9.65 -15.55 -5.30
CA ARG A 136 10.77 -16.33 -5.86
C ARG A 136 10.91 -17.73 -5.25
N SER A 137 10.50 -17.94 -4.00
CA SER A 137 10.78 -19.16 -3.22
C SER A 137 10.32 -20.47 -3.88
N LYS A 138 9.24 -20.48 -4.67
CA LYS A 138 8.77 -21.70 -5.36
C LYS A 138 9.38 -21.94 -6.75
N ARG A 139 10.16 -21.01 -7.31
CA ARG A 139 10.91 -21.28 -8.55
C ARG A 139 12.09 -22.23 -8.30
N LEU A 140 12.71 -22.13 -7.13
CA LEU A 140 13.87 -22.96 -6.75
C LEU A 140 13.50 -24.40 -6.41
N THR A 141 12.29 -24.63 -5.89
CA THR A 141 11.83 -25.99 -5.54
C THR A 141 11.43 -26.80 -6.77
N ALA A 142 10.76 -26.17 -7.75
CA ALA A 142 10.35 -26.83 -8.98
C ALA A 142 11.53 -27.14 -9.94
N ALA A 143 12.58 -26.30 -9.93
CA ALA A 143 13.78 -26.51 -10.75
C ALA A 143 14.78 -27.51 -10.15
N ARG A 144 14.64 -27.88 -8.87
CA ARG A 144 15.47 -28.92 -8.21
C ARG A 144 14.85 -30.32 -8.27
N SER A 145 13.62 -30.44 -8.74
CA SER A 145 12.86 -31.69 -8.87
C SER A 145 12.71 -32.18 -10.32
N SER A 146 13.42 -31.57 -11.26
CA SER A 146 13.50 -31.93 -12.69
C SER A 146 14.93 -32.22 -13.08
#